data_AF-A0A9P7KII8-F1
#
_entry.id   AF-A0A9P7KII8-F1
#
_cell.length_a   1.000
_cell.length_b   1.000
_cell.length_c   1.000
_cell.angle_alpha   90.00
_cell.angle_beta   90.00
_cell.angle_gamma   90.00
#
_symmetry.space_group_name_H-M   'P 1'
#
loop_
_entity.id
_entity.type
_entity.pdbx_description
1 polymer ?
#
loop_
_entity_poly.entity_id
_entity_poly.type
_entity_poly.pdbx_seq_one_letter_code
_entity_poly.pdbx_strand_id
1 'polypeptide(L)'
;MSPAKTLRPTPTDAFPTLTSQTQSETEAILLQHIPANDDAKPGLAKQSHMQFLVRSLIQGFPARYTSQDASQPWLLFWTIQAFSALQVGLDPGNKQRCVSGAYNVRFMSCLKREHRTGTIPYGFFETRLRLEWVGTWGDTLGPSALAIIDKILSAQHPDGGFGGGPGQAAHLLPTYASVSALAIVGRPGPGGGWDQIDRCANSPEEVRFYR
;
A
#
# COMPACT_ATOMS: atom_id res chain seq x y z
N MET A 1 17.22 -10.39 -42.45
CA MET A 1 17.34 -10.01 -41.02
C MET A 1 16.42 -8.83 -40.81
N SER A 2 15.38 -8.94 -39.98
CA SER A 2 14.62 -7.75 -39.56
C SER A 2 15.56 -6.79 -38.86
N PRO A 3 15.48 -5.47 -39.12
CA PRO A 3 16.29 -4.50 -38.38
C PRO A 3 15.97 -4.61 -36.88
N ALA A 4 17.01 -4.55 -36.04
CA ALA A 4 16.84 -4.54 -34.60
C ALA A 4 15.90 -3.39 -34.21
N LYS A 5 14.91 -3.69 -33.36
CA LYS A 5 13.93 -2.70 -32.91
C LYS A 5 14.67 -1.58 -32.18
N THR A 6 14.73 -0.41 -32.80
CA THR A 6 15.46 0.75 -32.27
C THR A 6 14.44 1.69 -31.64
N LEU A 7 14.39 1.77 -30.31
CA LEU A 7 13.62 2.82 -29.64
C LEU A 7 14.32 4.17 -29.91
N ARG A 8 13.51 5.21 -30.15
CA ARG A 8 14.04 6.56 -30.22
C ARG A 8 14.49 6.97 -28.81
N PRO A 9 15.75 7.41 -28.63
CA PRO A 9 16.23 7.85 -27.33
C PRO A 9 15.49 9.11 -26.89
N THR A 10 15.38 9.33 -25.58
CA THR A 10 14.77 10.55 -25.05
C THR A 10 15.59 11.77 -25.51
N PRO A 11 14.95 12.80 -26.10
CA PRO A 11 15.66 14.01 -26.52
C PRO A 11 16.21 14.75 -25.30
N THR A 12 17.41 15.30 -25.44
CA THR A 12 18.04 16.14 -24.41
C THR A 12 18.05 17.62 -24.77
N ASP A 13 17.54 17.99 -25.95
CA ASP A 13 17.52 19.35 -26.48
C ASP A 13 18.88 20.08 -26.38
N ALA A 14 19.97 19.32 -26.51
CA ALA A 14 21.35 19.76 -26.32
C ALA A 14 21.66 20.31 -24.91
N PHE A 15 20.83 20.03 -23.91
CA PHE A 15 21.00 20.43 -22.51
C PHE A 15 21.16 19.20 -21.60
N PRO A 16 22.34 18.56 -21.58
CA PRO A 16 22.57 17.40 -20.74
C PRO A 16 22.58 17.79 -19.26
N THR A 17 21.82 17.04 -18.46
CA THR A 17 21.73 17.14 -17.00
C THR A 17 21.99 15.78 -16.37
N LEU A 18 22.08 15.73 -15.04
CA LEU A 18 22.16 14.45 -14.32
C LEU A 18 20.95 13.56 -14.64
N THR A 19 19.75 14.14 -14.73
CA THR A 19 18.52 13.41 -15.09
C THR A 19 18.61 12.83 -16.50
N SER A 20 19.12 13.56 -17.49
CA SER A 20 19.25 13.03 -18.86
C SER A 20 20.30 11.93 -18.96
N GLN A 21 21.36 11.98 -18.14
CA GLN A 21 22.36 10.92 -18.07
C GLN A 21 21.75 9.63 -17.49
N THR A 22 21.08 9.70 -16.34
CA THR A 22 20.40 8.54 -15.73
C THR A 22 19.32 7.96 -16.65
N GLN A 23 18.58 8.81 -17.36
CA GLN A 23 17.59 8.38 -18.35
C GLN A 23 18.27 7.60 -19.49
N SER A 24 19.37 8.13 -20.05
CA SER A 24 20.11 7.49 -21.15
C SER A 24 20.71 6.13 -20.73
N GLU A 25 21.26 6.05 -19.51
CA GLU A 25 21.77 4.80 -18.93
C GLU A 25 20.66 3.75 -18.78
N THR A 26 19.49 4.17 -18.31
CA THR A 26 18.31 3.31 -18.18
C THR A 26 17.84 2.80 -19.54
N GLU A 27 17.76 3.66 -20.54
CA GLU A 27 17.42 3.30 -21.92
C GLU A 27 18.40 2.29 -22.51
N ALA A 28 19.70 2.49 -22.29
CA ALA A 28 20.74 1.58 -22.76
C ALA A 28 20.60 0.17 -22.17
N ILE A 29 20.19 0.04 -20.90
CA ILE A 29 19.90 -1.25 -20.27
C ILE A 29 18.62 -1.87 -20.86
N LEU A 30 17.54 -1.09 -20.96
CA LEU A 30 16.25 -1.58 -21.45
C LEU A 30 16.34 -2.09 -22.89
N LEU A 31 17.08 -1.41 -23.77
CA LEU A 31 17.29 -1.81 -25.16
C LEU A 31 17.84 -3.23 -25.30
N GLN A 32 18.64 -3.70 -24.34
CA GLN A 32 19.20 -5.06 -24.33
C GLN A 32 18.14 -6.15 -24.05
N HIS A 33 17.02 -5.77 -23.44
CA HIS A 33 15.95 -6.68 -23.02
C HIS A 33 14.72 -6.64 -23.92
N ILE A 34 14.70 -5.78 -24.94
CA ILE A 34 13.60 -5.73 -25.91
C ILE A 34 13.67 -6.96 -26.81
N PRO A 35 12.60 -7.76 -26.90
CA PRO A 35 12.58 -8.93 -27.77
C PRO A 35 12.74 -8.51 -29.23
N ALA A 36 13.55 -9.26 -29.98
CA ALA A 36 13.77 -9.00 -31.41
C ALA A 36 12.54 -9.33 -32.29
N ASN A 37 11.58 -10.10 -31.76
CA ASN A 37 10.36 -10.50 -32.45
C ASN A 37 9.12 -9.96 -31.71
N ASP A 38 8.31 -9.16 -32.40
CA ASP A 38 7.09 -8.54 -31.86
C ASP A 38 5.91 -9.53 -31.73
N ASP A 39 5.99 -10.70 -32.36
CA ASP A 39 4.95 -11.74 -32.25
C ASP A 39 5.03 -12.53 -30.93
N ALA A 40 6.13 -12.39 -30.18
CA ALA A 40 6.29 -13.02 -28.88
C ALA A 40 5.40 -12.32 -27.84
N LYS A 41 4.22 -12.89 -27.58
CA LYS A 41 3.38 -12.43 -26.47
C LYS A 41 4.15 -12.63 -25.15
N PRO A 42 4.33 -11.59 -24.33
CA PRO A 42 5.01 -11.73 -23.05
C PRO A 42 4.22 -12.71 -22.16
N GLY A 43 4.90 -13.75 -21.68
CA GLY A 43 4.33 -14.73 -20.75
C GLY A 43 4.52 -14.29 -19.30
N LEU A 44 3.51 -14.54 -18.46
CA LEU A 44 3.63 -14.39 -17.00
C LEU A 44 4.06 -15.72 -16.37
N ALA A 45 5.20 -15.74 -15.67
CA ALA A 45 5.74 -16.91 -15.00
C ALA A 45 4.99 -17.24 -13.69
N LYS A 46 3.69 -17.54 -13.80
CA LYS A 46 2.78 -17.72 -12.66
C LYS A 46 3.32 -18.72 -11.63
N GLN A 47 3.87 -19.85 -12.07
CA GLN A 47 4.38 -20.89 -11.17
C GLN A 47 5.55 -20.39 -10.30
N SER A 48 6.50 -19.67 -10.89
CA SER A 48 7.65 -19.12 -10.15
C SER A 48 7.21 -18.05 -9.16
N HIS A 49 6.27 -17.18 -9.54
CA HIS A 49 5.69 -16.20 -8.62
C HIS A 49 4.94 -16.90 -7.47
N MET A 50 4.14 -17.93 -7.76
CA MET A 50 3.44 -18.70 -6.75
C MET A 50 4.41 -19.36 -5.75
N GLN A 51 5.48 -19.98 -6.23
CA GLN A 51 6.49 -20.59 -5.35
C GLN A 51 7.17 -19.55 -4.45
N PHE A 52 7.46 -18.37 -4.98
CA PHE A 52 8.02 -17.26 -4.20
C PHE A 52 7.04 -16.80 -3.11
N LEU A 53 5.79 -16.54 -3.46
CA LEU A 53 4.78 -16.04 -2.53
C LEU A 53 4.45 -17.05 -1.42
N VAL A 54 4.31 -18.34 -1.76
CA VAL A 54 4.07 -19.41 -0.79
C VAL A 54 5.25 -19.53 0.17
N ARG A 55 6.49 -19.43 -0.34
CA ARG A 55 7.68 -19.42 0.51
C ARG A 55 7.68 -18.24 1.45
N SER A 56 7.43 -17.03 0.96
CA SER A 56 7.36 -15.81 1.78
C SER A 56 6.28 -15.88 2.85
N LEU A 57 5.11 -16.44 2.53
CA LEU A 57 4.01 -16.56 3.48
C LEU A 57 4.27 -17.62 4.56
N ILE A 58 4.80 -18.79 4.19
CA ILE A 58 4.97 -19.92 5.12
C ILE A 58 6.27 -19.84 5.91
N GLN A 59 7.38 -19.47 5.25
CA GLN A 59 8.73 -19.50 5.85
C GLN A 59 9.17 -18.12 6.35
N GLY A 60 8.45 -17.06 6.00
CA GLY A 60 8.84 -15.69 6.30
C GLY A 60 9.96 -15.16 5.41
N PHE A 61 10.41 -13.94 5.72
CA PHE A 61 11.43 -13.25 4.94
C PHE A 61 12.85 -13.49 5.48
N PRO A 62 13.87 -13.61 4.63
CA PRO A 62 15.25 -13.77 5.07
C PRO A 62 15.78 -12.55 5.83
N ALA A 63 16.83 -12.72 6.64
CA ALA A 63 17.41 -11.68 7.51
C ALA A 63 17.79 -10.36 6.80
N ARG A 64 18.08 -10.40 5.49
CA ARG A 64 18.33 -9.18 4.69
C ARG A 64 17.14 -8.20 4.64
N TYR A 65 15.94 -8.64 5.03
CA TYR A 65 14.74 -7.80 5.15
C TYR A 65 14.65 -7.05 6.50
N THR A 66 15.71 -7.05 7.32
CA THR A 66 15.71 -6.35 8.62
C THR A 66 15.37 -4.85 8.49
N SER A 67 15.76 -4.19 7.41
CA SER A 67 15.38 -2.78 7.16
C SER A 67 13.86 -2.58 6.96
N GLN A 68 13.13 -3.67 6.72
CA GLN A 68 11.68 -3.70 6.51
C GLN A 68 10.92 -4.23 7.74
N ASP A 69 11.56 -4.33 8.91
CA ASP A 69 10.90 -4.83 10.13
C ASP A 69 9.73 -3.93 10.56
N ALA A 70 9.84 -2.61 10.36
CA ALA A 70 8.74 -1.66 10.56
C ALA A 70 7.63 -1.76 9.50
N SER A 71 7.88 -2.46 8.40
CA SER A 71 6.99 -2.61 7.25
C SER A 71 6.44 -4.03 7.10
N GLN A 72 6.50 -4.86 8.15
CA GLN A 72 5.93 -6.22 8.11
C GLN A 72 4.47 -6.27 7.63
N PRO A 73 3.56 -5.35 8.04
CA PRO A 73 2.19 -5.32 7.51
C PRO A 73 2.15 -5.09 5.99
N TRP A 74 3.05 -4.25 5.47
CA TRP A 74 3.17 -4.00 4.04
C TRP A 74 3.65 -5.23 3.27
N LEU A 75 4.63 -5.96 3.80
CA LEU A 75 5.10 -7.20 3.19
C LEU A 75 4.00 -8.27 3.13
N LEU A 76 3.17 -8.37 4.18
CA LEU A 76 2.01 -9.25 4.17
C LEU A 76 0.96 -8.80 3.15
N PHE A 77 0.68 -7.49 3.07
CA PHE A 77 -0.21 -6.91 2.08
C PHE A 77 0.20 -7.26 0.66
N TRP A 78 1.44 -6.94 0.28
CA TRP A 78 1.92 -7.22 -1.07
C TRP A 78 1.92 -8.72 -1.39
N THR A 79 2.19 -9.57 -0.40
CA THR A 79 2.14 -11.03 -0.58
C THR A 79 0.72 -11.50 -0.87
N ILE A 80 -0.27 -11.09 -0.06
CA ILE A 80 -1.67 -11.51 -0.23
C ILE A 80 -2.27 -10.91 -1.51
N GLN A 81 -1.99 -9.64 -1.81
CA GLN A 81 -2.48 -9.01 -3.04
C GLN A 81 -1.86 -9.63 -4.29
N ALA A 82 -0.61 -10.08 -4.23
CA ALA A 82 -0.01 -10.80 -5.33
C ALA A 82 -0.71 -12.16 -5.59
N PHE A 83 -1.15 -12.88 -4.55
CA PHE A 83 -1.99 -14.07 -4.75
C PHE A 83 -3.32 -13.73 -5.43
N SER A 84 -3.98 -12.65 -5.01
CA SER A 84 -5.22 -12.16 -5.63
C SER A 84 -5.02 -11.77 -7.10
N ALA A 85 -3.95 -11.03 -7.41
CA ALA A 85 -3.59 -10.65 -8.78
C ALA A 85 -3.28 -11.88 -9.67
N LEU A 86 -2.76 -12.95 -9.08
CA LEU A 86 -2.55 -14.24 -9.75
C LEU A 86 -3.83 -15.10 -9.83
N GLN A 87 -4.95 -14.59 -9.31
CA GLN A 87 -6.26 -15.26 -9.25
C GLN A 87 -6.22 -16.53 -8.41
N VAL A 88 -5.40 -16.53 -7.35
CA VAL A 88 -5.31 -17.64 -6.40
C VAL A 88 -5.93 -17.24 -5.07
N GLY A 89 -6.91 -18.03 -4.63
CA GLY A 89 -7.53 -17.87 -3.32
C GLY A 89 -6.69 -18.50 -2.20
N LEU A 90 -6.78 -17.90 -1.01
CA LEU A 90 -6.28 -18.50 0.22
C LEU A 90 -7.40 -19.35 0.84
N ASP A 91 -7.04 -20.53 1.37
CA ASP A 91 -7.96 -21.34 2.16
C ASP A 91 -8.29 -20.66 3.50
N PRO A 92 -9.39 -21.05 4.17
CA PRO A 92 -9.81 -20.44 5.43
C PRO A 92 -8.76 -20.48 6.54
N GLY A 93 -7.92 -21.53 6.60
CA GLY A 93 -6.88 -21.66 7.60
C GLY A 93 -5.77 -20.63 7.40
N ASN A 94 -5.28 -20.49 6.17
CA ASN A 94 -4.27 -19.49 5.83
C ASN A 94 -4.81 -18.05 5.97
N LYS A 95 -6.10 -17.81 5.64
CA LYS A 95 -6.77 -16.53 5.92
C LYS A 95 -6.75 -16.20 7.42
N GLN A 96 -7.13 -17.15 8.26
CA GLN A 96 -7.16 -16.95 9.72
C GLN A 96 -5.76 -16.66 10.29
N ARG A 97 -4.73 -17.31 9.76
CA ARG A 97 -3.33 -17.08 10.17
C ARG A 97 -2.80 -15.71 9.75
N CYS A 98 -3.24 -15.17 8.62
CA CYS A 98 -2.93 -13.79 8.23
C CYS A 98 -3.57 -12.79 9.20
N VAL A 99 -4.82 -13.04 9.62
CA VAL A 99 -5.55 -12.17 10.55
C VAL A 99 -4.99 -12.22 11.96
N SER A 100 -4.65 -13.42 12.45
CA SER A 100 -4.12 -13.58 13.82
C SER A 100 -2.65 -13.15 13.96
N GLY A 101 -2.01 -12.71 12.88
CA GLY A 101 -0.58 -12.44 12.86
C GLY A 101 0.26 -13.68 13.10
N ALA A 102 -0.29 -14.90 12.94
CA ALA A 102 0.41 -16.15 13.24
C ALA A 102 1.60 -16.44 12.31
N TYR A 103 1.68 -15.78 11.15
CA TYR A 103 2.88 -15.77 10.31
C TYR A 103 3.96 -14.78 10.78
N ASN A 104 3.64 -13.91 11.74
CA ASN A 104 4.53 -12.88 12.29
C ASN A 104 4.46 -12.88 13.82
N VAL A 105 5.19 -13.78 14.46
CA VAL A 105 5.28 -13.93 15.93
C VAL A 105 5.70 -12.62 16.65
N ARG A 106 6.21 -11.61 15.93
CA ARG A 106 6.62 -10.30 16.45
C ARG A 106 5.57 -9.17 16.33
N PHE A 107 4.47 -9.41 15.62
CA PHE A 107 3.43 -8.41 15.34
C PHE A 107 2.71 -7.97 16.62
N MET A 108 2.38 -8.91 17.49
CA MET A 108 1.73 -8.63 18.78
C MET A 108 2.63 -7.88 19.77
N SER A 109 3.95 -8.01 19.66
CA SER A 109 4.90 -7.34 20.57
C SER A 109 5.09 -5.86 20.24
N CYS A 110 4.96 -5.47 18.96
CA CYS A 110 4.99 -4.06 18.55
C CYS A 110 3.68 -3.35 18.97
N LEU A 111 2.53 -3.95 18.63
CA LEU A 111 1.19 -3.46 19.01
C LEU A 111 0.99 -3.32 20.53
N LYS A 112 1.48 -4.29 21.33
CA LYS A 112 1.39 -4.22 22.81
C LYS A 112 2.28 -3.15 23.43
N ARG A 113 3.34 -2.70 22.74
CA ARG A 113 4.24 -1.64 23.24
C ARG A 113 3.74 -0.25 22.86
N GLU A 114 3.01 -0.13 21.75
CA GLU A 114 2.48 1.13 21.19
C GLU A 114 1.19 1.63 21.84
N HIS A 115 0.44 0.78 22.53
CA HIS A 115 -0.70 1.19 23.36
C HIS A 115 -0.31 2.18 24.48
N ARG A 116 0.99 2.43 24.67
CA ARG A 116 1.59 3.27 25.72
C ARG A 116 2.21 4.57 25.22
N THR A 117 2.45 4.75 23.92
CA THR A 117 3.30 5.87 23.40
C THR A 117 2.59 6.85 22.48
N GLY A 118 1.30 6.67 22.18
CA GLY A 118 0.50 7.65 21.42
C GLY A 118 0.81 7.71 19.91
N THR A 119 1.95 7.17 19.46
CA THR A 119 2.29 7.04 18.04
C THR A 119 1.28 6.15 17.32
N ILE A 120 0.74 6.61 16.19
CA ILE A 120 0.15 5.70 15.20
C ILE A 120 1.36 5.08 14.50
N PRO A 121 1.51 3.74 14.45
CA PRO A 121 2.56 3.15 13.66
C PRO A 121 2.44 3.67 12.22
N TYR A 122 3.55 3.79 11.51
CA TYR A 122 3.57 3.91 10.04
C TYR A 122 2.80 2.77 9.31
N GLY A 123 2.12 1.89 10.05
CA GLY A 123 1.15 0.87 9.64
C GLY A 123 -0.29 1.35 9.47
N PHE A 124 -0.51 2.57 8.98
CA PHE A 124 -1.87 3.03 8.65
C PHE A 124 -2.43 2.46 7.31
N PHE A 125 -1.83 1.39 6.77
CA PHE A 125 -2.38 0.64 5.62
C PHE A 125 -2.95 -0.75 6.00
N GLU A 126 -2.96 -1.07 7.30
CA GLU A 126 -3.54 -2.30 7.83
C GLU A 126 -5.05 -2.44 7.54
N THR A 127 -5.73 -1.31 7.30
CA THR A 127 -7.16 -1.25 7.01
C THR A 127 -7.53 -1.67 5.58
N ARG A 128 -6.58 -1.73 4.62
CA ARG A 128 -6.89 -2.29 3.29
C ARG A 128 -6.74 -3.81 3.26
N LEU A 129 -5.72 -4.32 3.96
CA LEU A 129 -5.46 -5.75 4.14
C LEU A 129 -6.66 -6.50 4.70
N ARG A 130 -7.35 -5.86 5.65
CA ARG A 130 -8.48 -6.49 6.31
C ARG A 130 -9.71 -6.54 5.42
N LEU A 131 -9.89 -5.64 4.45
CA LEU A 131 -11.23 -5.33 3.96
C LEU A 131 -11.53 -5.37 2.45
N GLU A 132 -10.56 -5.49 1.53
CA GLU A 132 -10.91 -5.88 0.14
C GLU A 132 -11.49 -7.30 0.04
N TRP A 133 -11.29 -8.12 1.08
CA TRP A 133 -11.94 -9.42 1.25
C TRP A 133 -13.21 -9.38 2.15
N VAL A 134 -13.58 -8.23 2.75
CA VAL A 134 -14.67 -8.09 3.74
C VAL A 134 -16.09 -8.12 3.15
N GLY A 135 -16.25 -8.26 1.83
CA GLY A 135 -17.52 -8.77 1.29
C GLY A 135 -17.98 -10.11 1.92
N THR A 136 -17.07 -10.82 2.62
CA THR A 136 -17.37 -12.05 3.39
C THR A 136 -17.25 -11.93 4.92
N TRP A 137 -16.91 -10.76 5.49
CA TRP A 137 -16.50 -10.66 6.92
C TRP A 137 -17.04 -9.42 7.65
N GLY A 138 -18.24 -8.95 7.29
CA GLY A 138 -18.87 -7.77 7.90
C GLY A 138 -19.15 -7.88 9.41
N ASP A 139 -19.24 -9.09 9.95
CA ASP A 139 -19.79 -9.29 11.30
C ASP A 139 -18.75 -9.35 12.44
N THR A 140 -17.44 -9.38 12.14
CA THR A 140 -16.41 -9.65 13.17
C THR A 140 -15.69 -8.38 13.71
N LEU A 141 -16.08 -7.18 13.27
CA LEU A 141 -15.33 -5.94 13.55
C LEU A 141 -15.93 -5.02 14.63
N GLY A 142 -17.10 -5.35 15.19
CA GLY A 142 -17.91 -4.43 16.02
C GLY A 142 -17.13 -3.50 16.98
N PRO A 143 -16.37 -4.05 17.96
CA PRO A 143 -15.58 -3.24 18.90
C PRO A 143 -14.29 -2.67 18.32
N SER A 144 -13.71 -3.31 17.30
CA SER A 144 -12.44 -2.90 16.69
C SER A 144 -12.58 -1.75 15.71
N ALA A 145 -13.74 -1.62 15.04
CA ALA A 145 -13.96 -0.58 14.04
C ALA A 145 -13.99 0.83 14.67
N LEU A 146 -14.60 1.00 15.85
CA LEU A 146 -14.61 2.30 16.55
C LEU A 146 -13.20 2.71 16.98
N ALA A 147 -12.44 1.79 17.56
CA ALA A 147 -11.06 2.06 17.95
C ALA A 147 -10.17 2.45 16.76
N ILE A 148 -10.40 1.84 15.60
CA ILE A 148 -9.74 2.24 14.36
C ILE A 148 -10.17 3.66 13.98
N ILE A 149 -11.48 3.94 13.88
CA ILE A 149 -12.04 5.26 13.55
C ILE A 149 -11.44 6.35 14.43
N ASP A 150 -11.49 6.18 15.76
CA ASP A 150 -10.95 7.16 16.72
C ASP A 150 -9.46 7.40 16.51
N LYS A 151 -8.70 6.34 16.23
CA LYS A 151 -7.27 6.44 15.93
C LYS A 151 -7.02 7.19 14.61
N ILE A 152 -7.80 6.94 13.56
CA ILE A 152 -7.71 7.69 12.28
C ILE A 152 -7.92 9.17 12.54
N LEU A 153 -9.02 9.50 13.22
CA LEU A 153 -9.42 10.88 13.49
C LEU A 153 -8.42 11.62 14.37
N SER A 154 -7.73 10.92 15.27
CA SER A 154 -6.64 11.51 16.08
C SER A 154 -5.42 11.96 15.25
N ALA A 155 -5.29 11.50 14.00
CA ALA A 155 -4.23 11.88 13.06
C ALA A 155 -4.65 13.02 12.12
N GLN A 156 -5.89 13.51 12.24
CA GLN A 156 -6.40 14.60 11.41
C GLN A 156 -5.68 15.90 11.75
N HIS A 157 -5.18 16.59 10.74
CA HIS A 157 -4.44 17.83 10.91
C HIS A 157 -5.38 19.04 10.95
N PRO A 158 -5.09 20.09 11.74
CA PRO A 158 -5.95 21.28 11.83
C PRO A 158 -6.19 21.99 10.50
N ASP A 159 -5.21 21.95 9.59
CA ASP A 159 -5.30 22.54 8.25
C ASP A 159 -5.90 21.57 7.20
N GLY A 160 -6.44 20.43 7.63
CA GLY A 160 -7.00 19.38 6.78
C GLY A 160 -6.03 18.26 6.41
N GLY A 161 -6.60 17.17 5.90
CA GLY A 161 -5.85 15.93 5.62
C GLY A 161 -5.44 15.18 6.88
N PHE A 162 -4.62 14.14 6.71
CA PHE A 162 -4.16 13.28 7.80
C PHE A 162 -2.65 13.13 7.78
N GLY A 163 -2.04 13.07 8.96
CA GLY A 163 -0.64 12.71 9.16
C GLY A 163 -0.45 11.21 9.40
N GLY A 164 0.80 10.74 9.45
CA GLY A 164 1.12 9.36 9.84
C GLY A 164 0.85 9.06 11.32
N GLY A 165 0.59 10.09 12.12
CA GLY A 165 0.30 10.02 13.56
C GLY A 165 -0.19 11.35 14.11
N PRO A 166 -0.73 11.39 15.35
CA PRO A 166 -1.14 12.63 16.00
C PRO A 166 0.04 13.60 16.07
N GLY A 167 -0.18 14.84 15.62
CA GLY A 167 0.85 15.87 15.56
C GLY A 167 1.89 15.71 14.45
N GLN A 168 1.77 14.72 13.56
CA GLN A 168 2.60 14.63 12.35
C GLN A 168 2.01 15.46 11.21
N ALA A 169 2.88 15.93 10.32
CA ALA A 169 2.47 16.70 9.14
C ALA A 169 1.55 15.88 8.22
N ALA A 170 0.44 16.50 7.81
CA ALA A 170 -0.44 15.92 6.81
C ALA A 170 0.22 15.88 5.43
N HIS A 171 0.00 14.80 4.71
CA HIS A 171 0.43 14.64 3.32
C HIS A 171 -0.42 13.60 2.59
N LEU A 172 -0.23 13.48 1.28
CA LEU A 172 -1.10 12.69 0.42
C LEU A 172 -1.18 11.20 0.80
N LEU A 173 -0.06 10.57 1.19
CA LEU A 173 -0.06 9.14 1.55
C LEU A 173 -0.96 8.80 2.75
N PRO A 174 -0.77 9.37 3.95
CA PRO A 174 -1.63 9.12 5.10
C PRO A 174 -3.05 9.63 4.89
N THR A 175 -3.24 10.69 4.11
CA THR A 175 -4.58 11.17 3.75
C THR A 175 -5.33 10.12 2.92
N TYR A 176 -4.71 9.61 1.86
CA TYR A 176 -5.28 8.52 1.05
C TYR A 176 -5.58 7.28 1.90
N ALA A 177 -4.64 6.90 2.77
CA ALA A 177 -4.79 5.75 3.64
C ALA A 177 -5.95 5.92 4.63
N SER A 178 -6.07 7.10 5.25
CA SER A 178 -7.14 7.49 6.18
C SER A 178 -8.51 7.48 5.53
N VAL A 179 -8.64 8.12 4.37
CA VAL A 179 -9.91 8.14 3.64
C VAL A 179 -10.29 6.73 3.17
N SER A 180 -9.33 5.95 2.65
CA SER A 180 -9.58 4.57 2.22
C SER A 180 -10.00 3.69 3.41
N ALA A 181 -9.35 3.83 4.55
CA ALA A 181 -9.69 3.12 5.77
C ALA A 181 -11.11 3.47 6.23
N LEU A 182 -11.44 4.77 6.33
CA LEU A 182 -12.76 5.25 6.73
C LEU A 182 -13.86 4.87 5.73
N ALA A 183 -13.57 4.81 4.44
CA ALA A 183 -14.54 4.36 3.44
C ALA A 183 -14.97 2.91 3.66
N ILE A 184 -14.13 2.11 4.35
CA ILE A 184 -14.37 0.69 4.53
C ILE A 184 -14.86 0.35 5.94
N VAL A 185 -14.26 0.92 7.00
CA VAL A 185 -14.69 0.67 8.39
C VAL A 185 -15.71 1.68 8.90
N GLY A 186 -15.84 2.80 8.20
CA GLY A 186 -16.73 3.89 8.59
C GLY A 186 -18.19 3.50 8.46
N ARG A 187 -19.02 4.24 9.19
CA ARG A 187 -20.47 4.12 9.21
C ARG A 187 -21.08 5.51 8.99
N PRO A 188 -22.30 5.61 8.48
CA PRO A 188 -23.02 6.88 8.48
C PRO A 188 -23.31 7.35 9.92
N GLY A 189 -23.29 8.66 10.13
CA GLY A 189 -23.74 9.30 11.37
C GLY A 189 -22.63 9.60 12.39
N PRO A 190 -22.99 10.26 13.50
CA PRO A 190 -22.04 10.65 14.55
C PRO A 190 -21.30 9.43 15.12
N GLY A 191 -19.97 9.57 15.26
CA GLY A 191 -19.08 8.46 15.66
C GLY A 191 -18.75 7.48 14.51
N GLY A 192 -19.27 7.72 13.31
CA GLY A 192 -19.09 6.85 12.15
C GLY A 192 -17.80 7.05 11.36
N GLY A 193 -17.09 8.15 11.58
CA GLY A 193 -15.77 8.42 11.03
C GLY A 193 -15.82 9.18 9.70
N TRP A 194 -16.72 8.80 8.80
CA TRP A 194 -16.85 9.41 7.48
C TRP A 194 -17.33 10.87 7.51
N ASP A 195 -18.29 11.15 8.40
CA ASP A 195 -18.90 12.48 8.52
C ASP A 195 -18.01 13.47 9.29
N GLN A 196 -16.99 12.96 10.00
CA GLN A 196 -16.04 13.73 10.81
C GLN A 196 -14.71 14.01 10.09
N ILE A 197 -14.60 13.62 8.83
CA ILE A 197 -13.49 14.06 7.99
C ILE A 197 -13.67 15.57 7.78
N ASP A 198 -12.68 16.31 8.25
CA ASP A 198 -12.56 17.73 7.98
C ASP A 198 -12.21 17.93 6.51
N ARG A 199 -13.08 18.65 5.81
CA ARG A 199 -12.95 18.98 4.39
C ARG A 199 -12.60 20.45 4.20
N CYS A 200 -11.98 21.10 5.20
CA CYS A 200 -11.61 22.53 5.20
C CYS A 200 -10.76 23.01 4.00
N ALA A 201 -10.23 22.12 3.14
CA ALA A 201 -9.75 22.49 1.80
C ALA A 201 -10.84 23.11 0.90
N ASN A 202 -12.12 23.09 1.31
CA ASN A 202 -13.22 23.79 0.66
C ASN A 202 -13.59 25.08 1.42
N SER A 203 -12.63 25.99 1.63
CA SER A 203 -13.05 27.37 1.82
C SER A 203 -13.82 27.80 0.56
N PRO A 204 -14.97 28.48 0.66
CA PRO A 204 -15.75 28.88 -0.52
C PRO A 204 -14.96 29.72 -1.55
N GLU A 205 -13.81 30.28 -1.15
CA GLU A 205 -12.96 31.10 -2.00
C GLU A 205 -12.03 30.30 -2.92
N GLU A 206 -11.52 29.13 -2.52
CA GLU A 206 -10.57 28.35 -3.35
C GLU A 206 -11.25 27.58 -4.50
N VAL A 207 -12.53 27.24 -4.37
CA VAL A 207 -13.28 26.51 -5.43
C VAL A 207 -13.52 27.37 -6.68
N ARG A 208 -13.28 28.69 -6.62
CA ARG A 208 -13.37 29.59 -7.80
C ARG A 208 -12.23 29.45 -8.79
N PHE A 209 -11.08 28.89 -8.40
CA PHE A 209 -9.91 28.86 -9.28
C PHE A 209 -9.89 27.71 -10.31
N TYR A 210 -10.81 26.73 -10.17
CA TYR A 210 -10.90 25.55 -11.03
C TYR A 210 -12.26 25.36 -11.72
N ARG A 211 -13.02 26.44 -11.93
CA ARG A 211 -14.19 26.44 -12.82
C ARG A 211 -13.99 27.35 -14.01
#